data_AF-A0A1V6MLP1-F1
#
_entry.id   AF-A0A1V6MLP1-F1
#
_cell.length_a   1.000
_cell.length_b   1.000
_cell.length_c   1.000
_cell.angle_alpha   90.00
_cell.angle_beta   90.00
_cell.angle_gamma   90.00
#
_symmetry.space_group_name_H-M   'P 1'
#
loop_
_entity.id
_entity.type
_entity.pdbx_description
1 polymer ?
#
loop_
_entity_poly.entity_id
_entity_poly.type
_entity_poly.pdbx_seq_one_letter_code
_entity_poly.pdbx_strand_id
1 'polypeptide(L)'
;MSLHPTLQPYADAWTHSIEAISELVQPLVEGEWNRRTPCPGWSVRDLVSHVIGLDSEMYGDPRPIHTLPRDLFHVTNDFQRYMEMQVDVRRHHTAPEMTSELELSIIRRNRQLRNETRQPDTMVRGPLGTELTLEESMRNHAFAVWVHEQDLRTALGRPGNLDSPGAHITRDVLLDALPAVVAEKADAPRSSALVFDVHGPIEFLRTIRVDIQGRGTLETAPALGPAAAFALDWETYVRLACGRVTPEAVADRVKAEGEPELTAAVLRNFAVTR
;
A
#
# COMPACT_ATOMS: atom_id res chain seq x y z
N MET A 1 28.05 7.17 -8.66
CA MET A 1 27.05 7.56 -9.68
C MET A 1 25.78 7.89 -8.93
N SER A 2 25.04 8.92 -9.33
CA SER A 2 23.73 9.23 -8.72
C SER A 2 22.67 8.30 -9.30
N LEU A 3 21.68 7.95 -8.50
CA LEU A 3 20.50 7.19 -8.94
C LEU A 3 19.80 7.92 -10.09
N HIS A 4 19.16 7.16 -10.99
CA HIS A 4 18.42 7.74 -12.11
C HIS A 4 17.31 8.68 -11.60
N PRO A 5 17.11 9.89 -12.18
CA PRO A 5 16.14 10.86 -11.67
C PRO A 5 14.71 10.33 -11.52
N THR A 6 14.24 9.48 -12.45
CA THR A 6 12.92 8.84 -12.37
C THR A 6 12.77 7.90 -11.17
N LEU A 7 13.87 7.29 -10.71
CA LEU A 7 13.85 6.34 -9.59
C LEU A 7 14.03 7.03 -8.24
N GLN A 8 14.55 8.26 -8.22
CA GLN A 8 14.86 9.01 -7.01
C GLN A 8 13.63 9.24 -6.10
N PRO A 9 12.45 9.65 -6.60
CA PRO A 9 11.27 9.84 -5.75
C PRO A 9 10.87 8.58 -4.97
N TYR A 10 10.98 7.40 -5.59
CA TYR A 10 10.66 6.14 -4.92
C TYR A 10 11.71 5.76 -3.87
N ALA A 11 12.99 6.06 -4.14
CA ALA A 11 14.06 5.87 -3.16
C ALA A 11 13.89 6.78 -1.94
N ASP A 12 13.53 8.05 -2.16
CA ASP A 12 13.29 9.03 -1.10
C ASP A 12 12.06 8.65 -0.27
N ALA A 13 10.98 8.23 -0.93
CA ALA A 13 9.75 7.74 -0.29
C ALA A 13 10.00 6.52 0.58
N TRP A 14 10.74 5.52 0.07
CA TRP A 14 11.12 4.35 0.85
C TRP A 14 12.01 4.74 2.04
N THR A 15 13.02 5.60 1.82
CA THR A 15 13.98 6.02 2.87
C THR A 15 13.27 6.74 4.01
N HIS A 16 12.42 7.70 3.69
CA HIS A 16 11.63 8.42 4.69
C HIS A 16 10.73 7.47 5.49
N SER A 17 10.05 6.55 4.82
CA SER A 17 9.09 5.65 5.47
C SER A 17 9.80 4.62 6.35
N ILE A 18 10.92 4.05 5.90
CA ILE A 18 11.65 3.03 6.67
C ILE A 18 12.35 3.63 7.89
N GLU A 19 12.85 4.87 7.80
CA GLU A 19 13.42 5.59 8.93
C GLU A 19 12.34 5.88 9.97
N ALA A 20 11.16 6.33 9.54
CA ALA A 20 10.01 6.52 10.42
C ALA A 20 9.56 5.21 11.09
N ILE A 21 9.56 4.08 10.37
CA ILE A 21 9.30 2.76 10.97
C ILE A 21 10.34 2.44 12.05
N SER A 22 11.62 2.63 11.76
CA SER A 22 12.72 2.39 12.71
C SER A 22 12.53 3.20 14.00
N GLU A 23 12.24 4.50 13.87
CA GLU A 23 11.97 5.39 15.01
C GLU A 23 10.73 4.98 15.82
N LEU A 24 9.69 4.46 15.16
CA LEU A 24 8.47 3.99 15.83
C LEU A 24 8.73 2.74 16.66
N VAL A 25 9.55 1.81 16.18
CA VAL A 25 9.72 0.49 16.78
C VAL A 25 10.89 0.40 17.75
N GLN A 26 11.93 1.23 17.60
CA GLN A 26 13.10 1.26 18.47
C GLN A 26 12.77 1.40 19.97
N PRO A 27 11.84 2.27 20.43
CA PRO A 27 11.55 2.43 21.85
C PRO A 27 10.54 1.41 22.39
N LEU A 28 9.99 0.52 21.56
CA LEU A 28 8.92 -0.38 21.97
C LEU A 28 9.41 -1.44 22.95
N VAL A 29 8.64 -1.67 24.01
CA VAL A 29 8.86 -2.80 24.90
C VAL A 29 8.29 -4.09 24.28
N GLU A 30 8.81 -5.25 24.67
CA GLU A 30 8.46 -6.56 24.09
C GLU A 30 6.94 -6.81 23.96
N GLY A 31 6.14 -6.39 24.95
CA GLY A 31 4.70 -6.56 24.91
C GLY A 31 4.00 -5.80 23.78
N GLU A 32 4.55 -4.66 23.34
CA GLU A 32 3.97 -3.83 22.27
C GLU A 32 4.14 -4.44 20.89
N TRP A 33 5.16 -5.26 20.69
CA TRP A 33 5.41 -5.99 19.43
C TRP A 33 4.28 -6.97 19.09
N ASN A 34 3.52 -7.41 20.08
CA ASN A 34 2.39 -8.33 19.92
C ASN A 34 1.04 -7.61 19.75
N ARG A 35 1.00 -6.26 19.69
CA ARG A 35 -0.24 -5.53 19.44
C ARG A 35 -0.80 -5.85 18.06
N ARG A 36 -2.12 -6.04 17.99
CA ARG A 36 -2.84 -6.25 16.73
C ARG A 36 -2.75 -5.00 15.85
N THR A 37 -2.69 -5.23 14.55
CA THR A 37 -2.64 -4.17 13.54
C THR A 37 -3.92 -4.17 12.71
N PRO A 38 -4.12 -3.15 11.87
CA PRO A 38 -5.17 -3.16 10.86
C PRO A 38 -5.07 -4.32 9.85
N CYS A 39 -3.88 -4.91 9.67
CA CYS A 39 -3.68 -6.10 8.84
C CYS A 39 -4.22 -7.35 9.56
N PRO A 40 -5.19 -8.09 8.98
CA PRO A 40 -5.75 -9.28 9.61
C PRO A 40 -4.67 -10.33 9.93
N GLY A 41 -4.67 -10.82 11.17
CA GLY A 41 -3.73 -11.83 11.63
C GLY A 41 -2.32 -11.32 11.94
N TRP A 42 -2.01 -10.05 11.66
CA TRP A 42 -0.68 -9.49 11.86
C TRP A 42 -0.59 -8.59 13.09
N SER A 43 0.46 -8.84 13.87
CA SER A 43 0.95 -7.99 14.95
C SER A 43 1.93 -6.93 14.46
N VAL A 44 2.35 -6.02 15.34
CA VAL A 44 3.44 -5.07 15.06
C VAL A 44 4.70 -5.80 14.59
N ARG A 45 5.05 -6.93 15.22
CA ARG A 45 6.16 -7.78 14.78
C ARG A 45 5.97 -8.25 13.34
N ASP A 46 4.80 -8.76 13.02
CA ASP A 46 4.49 -9.29 11.69
C ASP A 46 4.61 -8.22 10.60
N LEU A 47 4.18 -6.98 10.87
CA LEU A 47 4.37 -5.86 9.94
C LEU A 47 5.84 -5.54 9.70
N VAL A 48 6.64 -5.47 10.76
CA VAL A 48 8.10 -5.23 10.63
C VAL A 48 8.76 -6.39 9.88
N SER A 49 8.38 -7.63 10.17
CA SER A 49 8.83 -8.82 9.46
C SER A 49 8.49 -8.77 7.97
N HIS A 50 7.28 -8.31 7.63
CA HIS A 50 6.87 -8.13 6.24
C HIS A 50 7.74 -7.10 5.52
N VAL A 51 7.96 -5.93 6.14
CA VAL A 51 8.80 -4.87 5.57
C VAL A 51 10.24 -5.34 5.33
N ILE A 52 10.85 -6.04 6.30
CA ILE A 52 12.17 -6.68 6.12
C ILE A 52 12.13 -7.70 4.97
N GLY A 53 11.06 -8.49 4.89
CA GLY A 53 10.84 -9.47 3.83
C GLY A 53 10.81 -8.85 2.42
N LEU A 54 10.11 -7.73 2.27
CA LEU A 54 10.06 -6.97 1.01
C LEU A 54 11.45 -6.46 0.60
N ASP A 55 12.20 -5.87 1.55
CA ASP A 55 13.57 -5.40 1.28
C ASP A 55 14.51 -6.56 0.90
N SER A 56 14.37 -7.70 1.58
CA SER A 56 15.14 -8.92 1.29
C SER A 56 14.91 -9.38 -0.16
N GLU A 57 13.66 -9.34 -0.63
CA GLU A 57 13.33 -9.63 -2.02
C GLU A 57 13.94 -8.61 -2.99
N MET A 58 13.97 -7.33 -2.64
CA MET A 58 14.62 -6.30 -3.47
C MET A 58 16.12 -6.56 -3.69
N TYR A 59 16.81 -7.22 -2.75
CA TYR A 59 18.21 -7.65 -2.95
C TYR A 59 18.36 -8.92 -3.76
N GLY A 60 17.28 -9.68 -3.94
CA GLY A 60 17.34 -11.04 -4.46
C GLY A 60 17.85 -12.05 -3.44
N ASP A 61 17.69 -11.80 -2.14
CA ASP A 61 18.01 -12.81 -1.13
C ASP A 61 17.16 -14.08 -1.34
N PRO A 62 17.71 -15.27 -1.09
CA PRO A 62 16.94 -16.49 -1.17
C PRO A 62 15.78 -16.43 -0.18
N ARG A 63 14.59 -16.81 -0.63
CA ARG A 63 13.42 -16.89 0.25
C ARG A 63 13.65 -17.98 1.32
N PRO A 64 13.14 -17.79 2.55
CA PRO A 64 13.24 -18.78 3.61
C PRO A 64 12.67 -20.14 3.17
N ILE A 65 13.35 -21.22 3.55
CA ILE A 65 12.78 -22.56 3.45
C ILE A 65 11.94 -22.77 4.71
N HIS A 66 10.67 -22.41 4.64
CA HIS A 66 9.77 -22.39 5.79
C HIS A 66 8.39 -22.94 5.45
N THR A 67 7.81 -23.75 6.36
CA THR A 67 6.47 -24.31 6.18
C THR A 67 5.48 -23.55 7.05
N LEU A 68 4.53 -22.88 6.41
CA LEU A 68 3.48 -22.15 7.12
C LEU A 68 2.54 -23.09 7.88
N PRO A 69 2.08 -22.68 9.08
CA PRO A 69 0.96 -23.32 9.77
C PRO A 69 -0.28 -23.46 8.88
N ARG A 70 -1.09 -24.51 9.12
CA ARG A 70 -2.29 -24.80 8.30
C ARG A 70 -3.51 -23.99 8.73
N ASP A 71 -3.48 -23.41 9.92
CA ASP A 71 -4.59 -22.76 10.62
C ASP A 71 -4.56 -21.22 10.53
N LEU A 72 -3.84 -20.68 9.54
CA LEU A 72 -3.80 -19.24 9.27
C LEU A 72 -5.06 -18.78 8.52
N PHE A 73 -6.14 -18.49 9.26
CA PHE A 73 -7.44 -18.12 8.68
C PHE A 73 -7.42 -16.85 7.81
N HIS A 74 -6.46 -15.95 8.02
CA HIS A 74 -6.28 -14.74 7.21
C HIS A 74 -5.58 -15.00 5.87
N VAL A 75 -4.99 -16.19 5.67
CA VAL A 75 -4.33 -16.58 4.42
C VAL A 75 -5.31 -17.39 3.58
N THR A 76 -5.87 -16.73 2.57
CA THR A 76 -6.97 -17.25 1.73
C THR A 76 -6.58 -17.50 0.27
N ASN A 77 -5.41 -17.00 -0.15
CA ASN A 77 -4.92 -17.14 -1.52
C ASN A 77 -3.38 -17.31 -1.57
N ASP A 78 -2.86 -17.67 -2.75
CA ASP A 78 -1.43 -17.96 -2.95
C ASP A 78 -0.54 -16.72 -2.79
N PHE A 79 -1.05 -15.52 -3.09
CA PHE A 79 -0.32 -14.27 -2.90
C PHE A 79 -0.15 -13.96 -1.41
N GLN A 80 -1.21 -14.09 -0.61
CA GLN A 80 -1.14 -13.98 0.85
C GLN A 80 -0.22 -15.04 1.45
N ARG A 81 -0.27 -16.28 0.94
CA ARG A 81 0.64 -17.36 1.37
C ARG A 81 2.10 -17.02 1.05
N TYR A 82 2.34 -16.44 -0.13
CA TYR A 82 3.65 -15.95 -0.54
C TYR A 82 4.15 -14.85 0.40
N MET A 83 3.32 -13.89 0.80
CA MET A 83 3.73 -12.83 1.72
C MET A 83 3.95 -13.35 3.16
N GLU A 84 3.06 -14.21 3.65
CA GLU A 84 3.08 -14.74 5.01
C GLU A 84 4.38 -15.50 5.35
N MET A 85 5.02 -16.14 4.37
CA MET A 85 6.26 -16.90 4.62
C MET A 85 7.39 -16.05 5.21
N GLN A 86 7.57 -14.81 4.76
CA GLN A 86 8.59 -13.91 5.31
C GLN A 86 8.19 -13.31 6.67
N VAL A 87 6.90 -13.36 6.99
CA VAL A 87 6.34 -12.90 8.26
C VAL A 87 6.52 -13.98 9.32
N ASP A 88 5.99 -15.17 9.06
CA ASP A 88 5.91 -16.26 10.02
C ASP A 88 7.30 -16.73 10.50
N VAL A 89 8.30 -16.71 9.59
CA VAL A 89 9.69 -17.09 9.94
C VAL A 89 10.29 -16.23 11.04
N ARG A 90 9.79 -15.00 11.25
CA ARG A 90 10.31 -14.04 12.26
C ARG A 90 9.44 -13.94 13.52
N ARG A 91 8.32 -14.66 13.61
CA ARG A 91 7.43 -14.61 14.79
C ARG A 91 8.09 -15.03 16.10
N HIS A 92 9.16 -15.80 16.02
CA HIS A 92 9.92 -16.27 17.18
C HIS A 92 11.06 -15.32 17.60
N HIS A 93 11.35 -14.28 16.80
CA HIS A 93 12.38 -13.30 17.14
C HIS A 93 11.91 -12.43 18.31
N THR A 94 12.86 -11.95 19.10
CA THR A 94 12.68 -10.96 20.17
C THR A 94 12.69 -9.53 19.61
N ALA A 95 12.27 -8.53 20.39
CA ALA A 95 12.34 -7.12 19.97
C ALA A 95 13.76 -6.68 19.53
N PRO A 96 14.85 -6.98 20.28
CA PRO A 96 16.19 -6.61 19.84
C PRO A 96 16.61 -7.27 18.52
N GLU A 97 16.28 -8.54 18.31
CA GLU A 97 16.57 -9.24 17.05
C GLU A 97 15.85 -8.58 15.86
N MET A 98 14.57 -8.23 16.06
CA MET A 98 13.79 -7.52 15.04
C MET A 98 14.36 -6.15 14.70
N THR A 99 14.74 -5.35 15.70
CA THR A 99 15.32 -4.02 15.45
C THR A 99 16.69 -4.10 14.80
N SER A 100 17.55 -5.04 15.22
CA SER A 100 18.87 -5.23 14.60
C SER A 100 18.77 -5.72 13.16
N GLU A 101 17.81 -6.60 12.85
CA GLU A 101 17.57 -7.05 11.48
C GLU A 101 17.02 -5.92 10.60
N LEU A 102 16.09 -5.11 11.13
CA LEU A 102 15.57 -3.92 10.44
C LEU A 102 16.69 -2.92 10.12
N GLU A 103 17.56 -2.61 11.10
CA GLU A 103 18.72 -1.73 10.91
C GLU A 103 19.65 -2.25 9.80
N LEU A 104 19.92 -3.57 9.80
CA LEU A 104 20.72 -4.20 8.75
C LEU A 104 20.04 -4.07 7.37
N SER A 105 18.73 -4.29 7.30
CA SER A 105 17.93 -4.11 6.07
C SER A 105 18.09 -2.69 5.52
N ILE A 106 17.90 -1.67 6.37
CA ILE A 106 18.04 -0.26 6.00
C ILE A 106 19.42 0.04 5.42
N ILE A 107 20.49 -0.44 6.07
CA ILE A 107 21.87 -0.25 5.60
C ILE A 107 22.08 -0.89 4.23
N ARG A 108 21.58 -2.13 4.03
CA ARG A 108 21.70 -2.87 2.77
C ARG A 108 20.94 -2.17 1.65
N ARG A 109 19.71 -1.72 1.90
CA ARG A 109 18.89 -1.03 0.87
C ARG A 109 19.49 0.29 0.48
N ASN A 110 19.89 1.10 1.44
CA ASN A 110 20.53 2.38 1.17
C ASN A 110 21.80 2.19 0.33
N ARG A 111 22.58 1.14 0.59
CA ARG A 111 23.74 0.80 -0.25
C ARG A 111 23.33 0.38 -1.66
N GLN A 112 22.30 -0.46 -1.79
CA GLN A 112 21.80 -0.88 -3.10
C GLN A 112 21.30 0.32 -3.91
N LEU A 113 20.49 1.20 -3.32
CA LEU A 113 19.96 2.40 -3.96
C LEU A 113 21.07 3.34 -4.44
N ARG A 114 22.10 3.59 -3.61
CA ARG A 114 23.25 4.41 -4.02
C ARG A 114 24.08 3.82 -5.16
N ASN A 115 24.04 2.50 -5.32
CA ASN A 115 24.80 1.77 -6.33
C ASN A 115 23.94 1.32 -7.51
N GLU A 116 22.68 1.73 -7.57
CA GLU A 116 21.77 1.35 -8.65
C GLU A 116 22.14 2.12 -9.92
N THR A 117 22.43 1.38 -10.99
CA THR A 117 22.85 1.92 -12.29
C THR A 117 21.96 1.45 -13.43
N ARG A 118 21.01 0.56 -13.16
CA ARG A 118 20.07 0.06 -14.17
C ARG A 118 19.09 1.15 -14.59
N GLN A 119 18.55 1.02 -15.80
CA GLN A 119 17.55 1.94 -16.33
C GLN A 119 16.16 1.64 -15.73
N PRO A 120 15.25 2.63 -15.64
CA PRO A 120 13.92 2.43 -15.08
C PRO A 120 13.13 1.29 -15.75
N ASP A 121 13.29 1.11 -17.06
CA ASP A 121 12.65 0.07 -17.88
C ASP A 121 13.33 -1.31 -17.80
N THR A 122 14.39 -1.45 -17.00
CA THR A 122 15.05 -2.75 -16.83
C THR A 122 14.09 -3.74 -16.17
N MET A 123 13.87 -4.89 -16.81
CA MET A 123 13.02 -5.94 -16.26
C MET A 123 13.66 -6.58 -15.03
N VAL A 124 12.85 -6.74 -13.98
CA VAL A 124 13.21 -7.41 -12.73
C VAL A 124 12.15 -8.43 -12.36
N ARG A 125 12.54 -9.40 -11.53
CA ARG A 125 11.62 -10.42 -11.01
C ARG A 125 10.71 -9.81 -9.94
N GLY A 126 9.41 -10.05 -10.05
CA GLY A 126 8.39 -9.68 -9.08
C GLY A 126 7.85 -10.83 -8.25
N PRO A 127 6.85 -10.53 -7.40
CA PRO A 127 6.15 -11.52 -6.59
C PRO A 127 5.63 -12.69 -7.42
N LEU A 128 5.66 -13.90 -6.87
CA LEU A 128 5.22 -15.13 -7.56
C LEU A 128 5.91 -15.40 -8.91
N GLY A 129 7.08 -14.78 -9.16
CA GLY A 129 7.83 -14.98 -10.40
C GLY A 129 7.28 -14.20 -11.60
N THR A 130 6.46 -13.18 -11.36
CA THR A 130 6.12 -12.20 -12.39
C THR A 130 7.36 -11.40 -12.83
N GLU A 131 7.23 -10.65 -13.91
CA GLU A 131 8.24 -9.67 -14.32
C GLU A 131 7.59 -8.29 -14.40
N LEU A 132 8.34 -7.27 -13.98
CA LEU A 132 7.95 -5.86 -14.01
C LEU A 132 9.18 -5.00 -14.22
N THR A 133 8.99 -3.75 -14.60
CA THR A 133 10.10 -2.80 -14.72
C THR A 133 10.68 -2.46 -13.33
N LEU A 134 11.95 -2.07 -13.29
CA LEU A 134 12.59 -1.59 -12.06
C LEU A 134 11.82 -0.40 -11.46
N GLU A 135 11.28 0.46 -12.31
CA GLU A 135 10.43 1.57 -11.90
C GLU A 135 9.18 1.09 -11.14
N GLU A 136 8.41 0.20 -11.74
CA GLU A 136 7.20 -0.37 -11.10
C GLU A 136 7.55 -1.11 -9.81
N SER A 137 8.67 -1.84 -9.79
CA SER A 137 9.16 -2.52 -8.59
C SER A 137 9.45 -1.54 -7.46
N MET A 138 10.21 -0.48 -7.72
CA MET A 138 10.53 0.54 -6.72
C MET A 138 9.29 1.33 -6.28
N ARG A 139 8.38 1.64 -7.21
CA ARG A 139 7.12 2.32 -6.93
C ARG A 139 6.23 1.50 -6.00
N ASN A 140 6.00 0.23 -6.31
CA ASN A 140 5.18 -0.66 -5.51
C ASN A 140 5.79 -0.89 -4.12
N HIS A 141 7.12 -0.98 -4.04
CA HIS A 141 7.84 -1.12 -2.77
C HIS A 141 7.69 0.12 -1.88
N ALA A 142 7.88 1.32 -2.44
CA ALA A 142 7.69 2.57 -1.70
C ALA A 142 6.24 2.72 -1.17
N PHE A 143 5.25 2.36 -2.00
CA PHE A 143 3.84 2.29 -1.59
C PHE A 143 3.63 1.31 -0.42
N ALA A 144 4.12 0.07 -0.54
CA ALA A 144 3.92 -0.96 0.47
C ALA A 144 4.53 -0.56 1.83
N VAL A 145 5.78 -0.05 1.83
CA VAL A 145 6.46 0.37 3.07
C VAL A 145 5.73 1.55 3.72
N TRP A 146 5.28 2.55 2.95
CA TRP A 146 4.55 3.68 3.51
C TRP A 146 3.18 3.28 4.09
N VAL A 147 2.43 2.39 3.42
CA VAL A 147 1.15 1.89 3.94
C VAL A 147 1.36 1.16 5.27
N HIS A 148 2.39 0.31 5.36
CA HIS A 148 2.69 -0.41 6.59
C HIS A 148 3.28 0.46 7.70
N GLU A 149 3.94 1.58 7.36
CA GLU A 149 4.24 2.63 8.32
C GLU A 149 2.94 3.19 8.94
N GLN A 150 1.89 3.44 8.15
CA GLN A 150 0.60 3.92 8.67
C GLN A 150 -0.14 2.84 9.49
N ASP A 151 -0.02 1.57 9.11
CA ASP A 151 -0.56 0.45 9.89
C ASP A 151 0.10 0.37 11.29
N LEU A 152 1.42 0.56 11.36
CA LEU A 152 2.17 0.64 12.62
C LEU A 152 1.75 1.84 13.46
N ARG A 153 1.64 3.03 12.85
CA ARG A 153 1.16 4.23 13.55
C ARG A 153 -0.23 4.02 14.14
N THR A 154 -1.13 3.40 13.39
CA THR A 154 -2.48 3.04 13.86
C THR A 154 -2.42 2.08 15.06
N ALA A 155 -1.63 1.01 14.97
CA ALA A 155 -1.49 0.02 16.05
C ALA A 155 -0.86 0.59 17.33
N LEU A 156 -0.02 1.62 17.18
CA LEU A 156 0.71 2.28 18.27
C LEU A 156 0.06 3.58 18.75
N GLY A 157 -1.09 3.98 18.17
CA GLY A 157 -1.79 5.22 18.53
C GLY A 157 -0.98 6.49 18.22
N ARG A 158 -0.20 6.49 17.14
CA ARG A 158 0.63 7.63 16.71
C ARG A 158 0.00 8.33 15.50
N PRO A 159 0.14 9.67 15.35
CA PRO A 159 -0.35 10.39 14.17
C PRO A 159 0.28 9.90 12.87
N GLY A 160 -0.47 9.97 11.76
CA GLY A 160 -0.06 9.52 10.41
C GLY A 160 0.83 10.51 9.65
N ASN A 161 1.81 10.01 8.90
CA ASN A 161 2.67 10.77 7.99
C ASN A 161 1.99 10.99 6.63
N LEU A 162 0.84 11.66 6.67
CA LEU A 162 -0.14 11.67 5.58
C LEU A 162 0.21 12.57 4.39
N ASP A 163 1.25 13.40 4.50
CA ASP A 163 1.80 14.25 3.42
C ASP A 163 3.32 14.06 3.30
N SER A 164 3.79 12.83 3.50
CA SER A 164 5.19 12.48 3.27
C SER A 164 5.42 12.10 1.80
N PRO A 165 6.69 11.98 1.34
CA PRO A 165 6.97 11.53 -0.03
C PRO A 165 6.28 10.19 -0.38
N GLY A 166 6.22 9.25 0.57
CA GLY A 166 5.49 7.98 0.40
C GLY A 166 3.97 8.15 0.26
N ALA A 167 3.39 9.17 0.87
CA ALA A 167 1.97 9.48 0.73
C ALA A 167 1.63 9.93 -0.70
N HIS A 168 2.50 10.73 -1.35
CA HIS A 168 2.30 11.13 -2.74
C HIS A 168 2.45 9.97 -3.72
N ILE A 169 3.45 9.09 -3.52
CA ILE A 169 3.56 7.86 -4.34
C ILE A 169 2.32 6.98 -4.17
N THR A 170 1.84 6.86 -2.93
CA THR A 170 0.63 6.11 -2.61
C THR A 170 -0.60 6.69 -3.28
N ARG A 171 -0.78 8.01 -3.27
CA ARG A 171 -1.86 8.69 -4.02
C ARG A 171 -1.85 8.24 -5.47
N ASP A 172 -0.70 8.31 -6.14
CA ASP A 172 -0.61 7.99 -7.56
C ASP A 172 -0.91 6.51 -7.83
N VAL A 173 -0.40 5.59 -6.98
CA VAL A 173 -0.69 4.15 -7.09
C VAL A 173 -2.18 3.87 -6.95
N LEU A 174 -2.84 4.50 -5.98
CA LEU A 174 -4.26 4.29 -5.74
C LEU A 174 -5.13 4.94 -6.82
N LEU A 175 -4.72 6.08 -7.37
CA LEU A 175 -5.41 6.73 -8.49
C LEU A 175 -5.37 5.87 -9.76
N ASP A 176 -4.23 5.22 -10.06
CA ASP A 176 -4.10 4.33 -11.22
C ASP A 176 -4.99 3.09 -11.12
N ALA A 177 -5.35 2.68 -9.90
CA ALA A 177 -6.21 1.53 -9.67
C ALA A 177 -7.72 1.87 -9.80
N LEU A 178 -8.11 3.15 -9.66
CA LEU A 178 -9.51 3.58 -9.68
C LEU A 178 -10.25 3.22 -10.98
N PRO A 179 -9.68 3.35 -12.19
CA PRO A 179 -10.34 2.92 -13.42
C PRO A 179 -10.85 1.48 -13.38
N ALA A 180 -10.02 0.54 -12.92
CA ALA A 180 -10.41 -0.86 -12.80
C ALA A 180 -11.46 -1.08 -11.68
N VAL A 181 -11.33 -0.38 -10.55
CA VAL A 181 -12.32 -0.42 -9.46
C VAL A 181 -13.70 0.01 -9.97
N VAL A 182 -13.77 1.13 -10.69
CA VAL A 182 -15.02 1.73 -11.15
C VAL A 182 -15.60 1.01 -12.35
N ALA A 183 -14.81 0.82 -13.42
CA ALA A 183 -15.33 0.30 -14.68
C ALA A 183 -15.48 -1.22 -14.68
N GLU A 184 -14.56 -1.95 -14.05
CA GLU A 184 -14.55 -3.42 -14.11
C GLU A 184 -15.20 -4.05 -12.88
N LYS A 185 -14.77 -3.67 -11.67
CA LYS A 185 -15.24 -4.33 -10.44
C LYS A 185 -16.61 -3.85 -9.97
N ALA A 186 -16.88 -2.55 -10.11
CA ALA A 186 -18.18 -1.96 -9.76
C ALA A 186 -19.16 -1.96 -10.94
N ASP A 187 -18.71 -2.34 -12.15
CA ASP A 187 -19.50 -2.39 -13.38
C ASP A 187 -20.29 -1.10 -13.62
N ALA A 188 -19.61 0.05 -13.47
CA ALA A 188 -20.25 1.35 -13.62
C ALA A 188 -20.86 1.50 -15.03
N PRO A 189 -22.02 2.20 -15.15
CA PRO A 189 -22.71 2.33 -16.43
C PRO A 189 -21.81 2.88 -17.54
N ARG A 190 -21.98 2.37 -18.76
CA ARG A 190 -21.30 2.91 -19.95
C ARG A 190 -21.67 4.37 -20.17
N SER A 191 -20.74 5.14 -20.72
CA SER A 191 -20.92 6.58 -20.97
C SER A 191 -21.25 7.36 -19.69
N SER A 192 -20.66 6.98 -18.56
CA SER A 192 -20.83 7.65 -17.27
C SER A 192 -19.53 8.25 -16.77
N ALA A 193 -19.62 9.05 -15.71
CA ALA A 193 -18.48 9.59 -15.01
C ALA A 193 -18.73 9.52 -13.50
N LEU A 194 -17.69 9.16 -12.75
CA LEU A 194 -17.70 9.15 -11.29
C LEU A 194 -16.64 10.13 -10.79
N VAL A 195 -16.95 10.89 -9.74
CA VAL A 195 -16.05 11.91 -9.20
C VAL A 195 -15.62 11.52 -7.78
N PHE A 196 -14.33 11.68 -7.50
CA PHE A 196 -13.72 11.51 -6.19
C PHE A 196 -13.12 12.86 -5.76
N ASP A 197 -13.67 13.44 -4.70
CA ASP A 197 -13.23 14.67 -4.06
C ASP A 197 -12.55 14.31 -2.73
N VAL A 198 -11.22 14.35 -2.70
CA VAL A 198 -10.42 13.99 -1.55
C VAL A 198 -9.76 15.23 -0.99
N HIS A 199 -9.96 15.48 0.31
CA HIS A 199 -9.44 16.65 1.02
C HIS A 199 -8.47 16.27 2.16
N GLY A 200 -7.81 17.26 2.75
CA GLY A 200 -6.91 17.09 3.89
C GLY A 200 -5.43 17.24 3.51
N PRO A 201 -4.50 16.47 4.11
CA PRO A 201 -3.06 16.66 3.86
C PRO A 201 -2.65 16.50 2.39
N ILE A 202 -3.30 15.57 1.67
CA ILE A 202 -3.20 15.44 0.22
C ILE A 202 -4.59 15.66 -0.36
N GLU A 203 -4.71 16.60 -1.30
CA GLU A 203 -5.98 16.97 -1.90
C GLU A 203 -6.00 16.69 -3.40
N PHE A 204 -7.10 16.13 -3.88
CA PHE A 204 -7.36 15.97 -5.30
C PHE A 204 -8.84 15.82 -5.61
N LEU A 205 -9.23 16.37 -6.75
CA LEU A 205 -10.49 16.09 -7.42
C LEU A 205 -10.17 15.28 -8.68
N ARG A 206 -10.73 14.08 -8.81
CA ARG A 206 -10.49 13.19 -9.97
C ARG A 206 -11.79 12.61 -10.50
N THR A 207 -11.86 12.49 -11.81
CA THR A 207 -12.98 11.87 -12.50
C THR A 207 -12.53 10.53 -13.08
N ILE A 208 -13.32 9.48 -12.89
CA ILE A 208 -13.22 8.26 -13.69
C ILE A 208 -14.31 8.27 -14.74
N ARG A 209 -13.94 8.34 -16.01
CA ARG A 209 -14.88 8.28 -17.13
C ARG A 209 -14.96 6.86 -17.67
N VAL A 210 -16.16 6.34 -17.81
CA VAL A 210 -16.42 5.04 -18.43
C VAL A 210 -16.92 5.28 -19.85
N ASP A 211 -16.16 4.84 -20.84
CA ASP A 211 -16.53 5.03 -22.25
C ASP A 211 -17.66 4.08 -22.69
N ILE A 212 -18.08 4.18 -23.95
CA ILE A 212 -19.13 3.32 -24.52
C ILE A 212 -18.70 1.84 -24.60
N GLN A 213 -17.39 1.57 -24.62
CA GLN A 213 -16.81 0.23 -24.61
C GLN A 213 -16.67 -0.33 -23.19
N GLY A 214 -16.97 0.47 -22.15
CA GLY A 214 -16.89 0.07 -20.75
C GLY A 214 -15.50 0.24 -20.15
N ARG A 215 -14.61 0.98 -20.82
CA ARG A 215 -13.25 1.23 -20.33
C ARG A 215 -13.23 2.46 -19.44
N GLY A 216 -12.60 2.34 -18.27
CA GLY A 216 -12.36 3.44 -17.35
C GLY A 216 -11.12 4.23 -17.73
N THR A 217 -11.18 5.56 -17.66
CA THR A 217 -10.02 6.45 -17.76
C THR A 217 -10.02 7.46 -16.62
N LEU A 218 -8.85 7.71 -16.03
CA LEU A 218 -8.64 8.74 -15.03
C LEU A 218 -8.47 10.11 -15.71
N GLU A 219 -9.27 11.09 -15.29
CA GLU A 219 -9.21 12.48 -15.76
C GLU A 219 -9.01 13.43 -14.58
N THR A 220 -8.25 14.50 -14.84
CA THR A 220 -8.02 15.59 -13.86
C THR A 220 -9.14 16.62 -13.86
N ALA A 221 -9.91 16.71 -14.94
CA ALA A 221 -11.03 17.63 -15.03
C ALA A 221 -12.28 17.04 -14.34
N PRO A 222 -13.03 17.85 -13.55
CA PRO A 222 -14.29 17.40 -12.97
C PRO A 222 -15.35 17.21 -14.05
N ALA A 223 -16.11 16.11 -13.96
CA ALA A 223 -17.29 15.91 -14.80
C ALA A 223 -18.47 16.77 -14.32
N LEU A 224 -19.20 17.37 -15.27
CA LEU A 224 -20.50 17.98 -15.01
C LEU A 224 -21.57 16.89 -14.98
N GLY A 225 -22.31 16.79 -13.88
CA GLY A 225 -23.37 15.79 -13.69
C GLY A 225 -22.85 14.34 -13.63
N PRO A 226 -21.97 14.00 -12.67
CA PRO A 226 -21.49 12.63 -12.51
C PRO A 226 -22.62 11.68 -12.10
N ALA A 227 -22.52 10.42 -12.49
CA ALA A 227 -23.45 9.36 -12.09
C ALA A 227 -23.33 9.02 -10.60
N ALA A 228 -22.13 9.20 -10.04
CA ALA A 228 -21.86 9.14 -8.61
C ALA A 228 -20.70 10.08 -8.23
N ALA A 229 -20.75 10.63 -7.03
CA ALA A 229 -19.70 11.45 -6.44
C ALA A 229 -19.38 10.98 -5.02
N PHE A 230 -18.10 10.96 -4.67
CA PHE A 230 -17.60 10.59 -3.35
C PHE A 230 -16.78 11.74 -2.78
N ALA A 231 -17.04 12.14 -1.54
CA ALA A 231 -16.22 13.08 -0.80
C ALA A 231 -15.79 12.46 0.55
N LEU A 232 -14.49 12.51 0.83
CA LEU A 232 -13.86 11.92 2.02
C LEU A 232 -12.46 12.50 2.25
N ASP A 233 -11.94 12.39 3.47
CA ASP A 233 -10.56 12.80 3.74
C ASP A 233 -9.53 11.76 3.26
N TRP A 234 -8.30 12.23 3.04
CA TRP A 234 -7.18 11.41 2.56
C TRP A 234 -6.89 10.18 3.43
N GLU A 235 -6.97 10.29 4.76
CA GLU A 235 -6.72 9.13 5.64
C GLU A 235 -7.81 8.05 5.43
N THR A 236 -9.08 8.46 5.39
CA THR A 236 -10.20 7.56 5.12
C THR A 236 -10.06 6.92 3.74
N TYR A 237 -9.68 7.70 2.72
CA TYR A 237 -9.43 7.19 1.37
C TYR A 237 -8.39 6.08 1.37
N VAL A 238 -7.21 6.32 1.97
CA VAL A 238 -6.12 5.33 2.03
C VAL A 238 -6.56 4.09 2.79
N ARG A 239 -7.21 4.26 3.95
CA ARG A 239 -7.64 3.13 4.78
C ARG A 239 -8.67 2.26 4.08
N LEU A 240 -9.60 2.84 3.33
CA LEU A 240 -10.55 2.09 2.50
C LEU A 240 -9.86 1.41 1.32
N ALA A 241 -9.04 2.16 0.56
CA ALA A 241 -8.36 1.65 -0.63
C ALA A 241 -7.35 0.55 -0.29
N CYS A 242 -6.76 0.59 0.91
CA CYS A 242 -5.89 -0.45 1.42
C CYS A 242 -6.65 -1.53 2.22
N GLY A 243 -7.98 -1.48 2.33
CA GLY A 243 -8.76 -2.50 3.04
C GLY A 243 -8.54 -2.58 4.55
N ARG A 244 -8.05 -1.50 5.17
CA ARG A 244 -7.82 -1.40 6.63
C ARG A 244 -9.09 -1.07 7.42
N VAL A 245 -10.12 -0.57 6.75
CA VAL A 245 -11.46 -0.33 7.30
C VAL A 245 -12.52 -0.75 6.28
N THR A 246 -13.71 -1.10 6.76
CA THR A 246 -14.85 -1.34 5.88
C THR A 246 -15.60 -0.04 5.61
N PRO A 247 -16.33 0.09 4.48
CA PRO A 247 -17.17 1.26 4.21
C PRO A 247 -18.16 1.57 5.33
N GLU A 248 -18.74 0.54 5.97
CA GLU A 248 -19.71 0.68 7.05
C GLU A 248 -19.08 1.29 8.31
N ALA A 249 -17.82 0.98 8.58
CA ALA A 249 -17.10 1.47 9.75
C ALA A 249 -16.72 2.96 9.65
N VAL A 250 -16.81 3.56 8.46
CA VAL A 250 -16.48 4.96 8.19
C VAL A 250 -17.60 5.68 7.43
N ALA A 251 -18.84 5.18 7.55
CA ALA A 251 -19.99 5.72 6.80
C ALA A 251 -20.28 7.20 7.12
N ASP A 252 -19.93 7.66 8.32
CA ASP A 252 -20.02 9.06 8.75
C ASP A 252 -18.91 9.95 8.17
N ARG A 253 -17.84 9.35 7.63
CA ARG A 253 -16.68 10.04 7.02
C ARG A 253 -16.67 10.00 5.50
N VAL A 254 -17.60 9.27 4.88
CA VAL A 254 -17.72 9.16 3.41
C VAL A 254 -19.07 9.71 2.98
N LYS A 255 -19.07 10.82 2.26
CA LYS A 255 -20.25 11.34 1.60
C LYS A 255 -20.32 10.75 0.19
N ALA A 256 -21.33 9.92 -0.07
CA ALA A 256 -21.61 9.39 -1.40
C ALA A 256 -22.93 9.94 -1.94
N GLU A 257 -22.91 10.50 -3.14
CA GLU A 257 -24.07 11.03 -3.87
C GLU A 257 -24.21 10.31 -5.21
N GLY A 258 -25.44 10.11 -5.68
CA GLY A 258 -25.73 9.41 -6.93
C GLY A 258 -26.64 8.19 -6.72
N GLU A 259 -26.58 7.25 -7.65
CA GLU A 259 -27.39 6.02 -7.58
C GLU A 259 -26.89 5.12 -6.42
N PRO A 260 -27.75 4.70 -5.47
CA PRO A 260 -27.34 3.94 -4.29
C PRO A 260 -26.65 2.60 -4.57
N GLU A 261 -27.08 1.84 -5.58
CA GLU A 261 -26.48 0.55 -5.90
C GLU A 261 -25.05 0.72 -6.45
N LEU A 262 -24.83 1.73 -7.30
CA LEU A 262 -23.54 2.10 -7.88
C LEU A 262 -22.57 2.59 -6.80
N THR A 263 -23.01 3.52 -5.95
CA THR A 263 -22.15 4.04 -4.87
C THR A 263 -21.72 2.93 -3.92
N ALA A 264 -22.64 2.03 -3.55
CA ALA A 264 -22.32 0.86 -2.74
C ALA A 264 -21.41 -0.13 -3.48
N ALA A 265 -21.59 -0.34 -4.79
CA ALA A 265 -20.75 -1.23 -5.59
C ALA A 265 -19.29 -0.75 -5.66
N VAL A 266 -19.08 0.56 -5.84
CA VAL A 266 -17.74 1.17 -5.81
C VAL A 266 -17.11 0.98 -4.43
N LEU A 267 -17.81 1.34 -3.35
CA LEU A 267 -17.27 1.23 -1.99
C LEU A 267 -16.93 -0.22 -1.59
N ARG A 268 -17.76 -1.20 -1.99
CA ARG A 268 -17.48 -2.64 -1.74
C ARG A 268 -16.20 -3.13 -2.45
N ASN A 269 -15.92 -2.58 -3.62
CA ASN A 269 -14.79 -2.96 -4.48
C ASN A 269 -13.58 -2.03 -4.37
N PHE A 270 -13.64 -1.03 -3.48
CA PHE A 270 -12.66 0.05 -3.41
C PHE A 270 -11.27 -0.39 -2.96
N ALA A 271 -11.19 -1.47 -2.17
CA ALA A 271 -9.93 -1.99 -1.69
C ALA A 271 -9.13 -2.69 -2.81
N VAL A 272 -7.86 -2.32 -2.98
CA VAL A 272 -6.97 -2.79 -4.06
C VAL A 272 -5.79 -3.64 -3.58
N THR A 273 -5.64 -3.84 -2.27
CA THR A 273 -4.53 -4.59 -1.65
C THR A 273 -4.95 -5.86 -0.90
N ARG A 274 -6.06 -6.50 -1.31
CA ARG A 274 -6.64 -7.68 -0.63
C ARG A 274 -5.84 -8.96 -0.86
#